data_AF-A0AA97FEW5-F1
#
_entry.id   AF-A0AA97FEW5-F1
#
_cell.length_a   1.000
_cell.length_b   1.000
_cell.length_c   1.000
_cell.angle_alpha   90.00
_cell.angle_beta   90.00
_cell.angle_gamma   90.00
#
_symmetry.space_group_name_H-M   'P 1'
#
loop_
_entity.id
_entity.type
_entity.pdbx_description
1 polymer ?
#
loop_
_entity_poly.entity_id
_entity_poly.type
_entity_poly.pdbx_seq_one_letter_code
_entity_poly.pdbx_strand_id
1 'polypeptide(L)'
;MKSKTCQSCGMPMAKDEDFGTEKDGSKSKEYCTYCYQKGIFTEQDVTIDEMAKKGGAVMSHMFEIPMENAVKFSKEQLSCLERWAGRAILFCESCGMPMKKDEDFGREKDGSKSRKYCIFCYQNGAFTEPDLTKEEAVLKYAPMMARHLNMPLEKAKLMVGSYLSTLGRWQE
;
A
#
# COMPACT_ATOMS: atom_id res chain seq x y z
N MET A 1 -11.08 -14.96 1.06
CA MET A 1 -10.64 -13.98 2.06
C MET A 1 -9.89 -12.86 1.34
N LYS A 2 -10.18 -11.59 1.66
CA LYS A 2 -9.47 -10.45 1.06
C LYS A 2 -8.02 -10.46 1.58
N SER A 3 -7.05 -10.53 0.68
CA SER A 3 -5.61 -10.47 1.02
C SER A 3 -5.35 -9.21 1.85
N LYS A 4 -4.65 -9.36 2.98
CA LYS A 4 -4.26 -8.26 3.86
C LYS A 4 -2.79 -7.93 3.68
N THR A 5 -2.39 -6.72 4.04
CA THR A 5 -0.99 -6.30 4.04
C THR A 5 -0.48 -6.23 5.46
N CYS A 6 0.70 -6.83 5.73
CA CYS A 6 1.37 -6.77 7.02
C CYS A 6 1.69 -5.32 7.39
N GLN A 7 1.19 -4.86 8.54
CA GLN A 7 1.38 -3.50 9.07
C GLN A 7 2.79 -3.23 9.64
N SER A 8 3.75 -4.14 9.41
CA SER A 8 5.16 -3.98 9.77
C SER A 8 6.06 -3.94 8.53
N CYS A 9 5.95 -4.93 7.63
CA CYS A 9 6.85 -5.04 6.47
C CYS A 9 6.19 -4.79 5.12
N GLY A 10 4.86 -4.60 5.06
CA GLY A 10 4.14 -4.39 3.80
C GLY A 10 3.96 -5.66 2.96
N MET A 11 4.34 -6.84 3.44
CA MET A 11 4.13 -8.09 2.72
C MET A 11 2.64 -8.48 2.67
N PRO A 12 2.15 -9.00 1.54
CA PRO A 12 0.79 -9.56 1.47
C PRO A 12 0.67 -10.82 2.33
N MET A 13 -0.51 -11.01 2.92
CA MET A 13 -0.91 -12.13 3.77
C MET A 13 -2.24 -12.67 3.23
N ALA A 14 -2.20 -13.86 2.66
CA ALA A 14 -3.34 -14.46 1.96
C ALA A 14 -3.80 -15.78 2.59
N LYS A 15 -2.86 -16.56 3.15
CA LYS A 15 -3.11 -17.85 3.80
C LYS A 15 -2.87 -17.74 5.30
N ASP A 16 -3.52 -18.60 6.09
CA ASP A 16 -3.39 -18.62 7.56
C ASP A 16 -1.93 -18.76 8.04
N GLU A 17 -1.07 -19.42 7.27
CA GLU A 17 0.36 -19.57 7.52
C GLU A 17 1.14 -18.25 7.40
N ASP A 18 0.65 -17.30 6.59
CA ASP A 18 1.27 -15.99 6.41
C ASP A 18 1.11 -15.11 7.65
N PHE A 19 0.10 -15.38 8.48
CA PHE A 19 -0.24 -14.57 9.66
C PHE A 19 0.58 -14.99 10.87
N GLY A 20 1.06 -13.98 11.60
CA GLY A 20 1.76 -14.12 12.86
C GLY A 20 0.87 -14.65 13.98
N THR A 21 1.40 -14.68 15.21
CA THR A 21 0.66 -15.20 16.37
C THR A 21 0.63 -14.22 17.53
N GLU A 22 -0.54 -14.09 18.14
CA GLU A 22 -0.77 -13.38 19.38
C GLU A 22 -0.24 -14.18 20.59
N LYS A 23 -0.21 -13.55 21.77
CA LYS A 23 0.30 -14.19 23.01
C LYS A 23 -0.50 -15.44 23.40
N ASP A 24 -1.79 -15.47 23.09
CA ASP A 24 -2.69 -16.61 23.34
C ASP A 24 -2.59 -17.71 22.27
N GLY A 25 -1.74 -17.53 21.25
CA GLY A 25 -1.56 -18.46 20.15
C GLY A 25 -2.53 -18.26 18.99
N SER A 26 -3.50 -17.36 19.09
CA SER A 26 -4.38 -17.00 17.98
C SER A 26 -3.61 -16.29 16.86
N LYS A 27 -4.17 -16.26 15.64
CA LYS A 27 -3.52 -15.61 14.49
C LYS A 27 -3.64 -14.10 14.57
N SER A 28 -2.53 -13.41 14.30
CA SER A 28 -2.53 -11.96 14.21
C SER A 28 -3.31 -11.50 12.99
N LYS A 29 -4.09 -10.44 13.13
CA LYS A 29 -4.88 -9.87 12.03
C LYS A 29 -4.10 -8.85 11.20
N GLU A 30 -2.99 -8.35 11.73
CA GLU A 30 -2.27 -7.19 11.19
C GLU A 30 -0.80 -7.49 10.83
N TYR A 31 -0.20 -8.53 11.42
CA TYR A 31 1.22 -8.83 11.23
C TYR A 31 1.47 -10.22 10.69
N CYS A 32 2.49 -10.34 9.82
CA CYS A 32 2.87 -11.62 9.23
C CYS A 32 3.74 -12.46 10.16
N THR A 33 3.84 -13.76 9.86
CA THR A 33 4.61 -14.76 10.61
C THR A 33 6.10 -14.41 10.74
N TYR A 34 6.65 -13.68 9.77
CA TYR A 34 8.05 -13.23 9.81
C TYR A 34 8.28 -12.04 10.72
N CYS A 35 7.26 -11.20 10.94
CA CYS A 35 7.38 -9.99 11.74
C CYS A 35 6.94 -10.18 13.19
N TYR A 36 5.95 -11.04 13.45
CA TYR A 36 5.29 -11.09 14.77
C TYR A 36 4.93 -12.53 15.17
N GLN A 37 5.46 -12.97 16.32
CA GLN A 37 5.18 -14.30 16.86
C GLN A 37 5.02 -14.25 18.38
N LYS A 38 4.04 -14.99 18.88
CA LYS A 38 3.73 -15.15 20.31
C LYS A 38 3.59 -13.81 21.03
N GLY A 39 3.01 -12.82 20.36
CA GLY A 39 2.79 -11.49 20.92
C GLY A 39 3.98 -10.53 20.85
N ILE A 40 5.08 -10.90 20.16
CA ILE A 40 6.33 -10.12 20.15
C ILE A 40 6.86 -9.97 18.71
N PHE A 41 7.43 -8.81 18.37
CA PHE A 41 8.13 -8.63 17.10
C PHE A 41 9.43 -9.44 17.07
N THR A 42 9.67 -10.15 15.97
CA THR A 42 10.86 -11.00 15.78
C THR A 42 12.15 -10.17 15.73
N GLU A 43 12.09 -8.97 15.15
CA GLU A 43 13.15 -7.97 15.15
C GLU A 43 12.63 -6.70 15.83
N GLN A 44 12.89 -6.53 17.13
CA GLN A 44 12.35 -5.41 17.91
C GLN A 44 13.07 -4.10 17.62
N ASP A 45 14.39 -4.15 17.49
CA ASP A 45 15.26 -2.96 17.33
C ASP A 45 15.49 -2.57 15.86
N VAL A 46 14.84 -3.26 14.91
CA VAL A 46 14.99 -2.93 13.49
C VAL A 46 14.43 -1.54 13.21
N THR A 47 15.25 -0.73 12.54
CA THR A 47 14.87 0.61 12.10
C THR A 47 14.06 0.55 10.80
N ILE A 48 13.28 1.59 10.52
CA ILE A 48 12.58 1.71 9.24
C ILE A 48 13.55 1.70 8.06
N ASP A 49 14.76 2.25 8.24
CA ASP A 49 15.81 2.26 7.22
C ASP A 49 16.34 0.86 6.90
N GLU A 50 16.54 0.02 7.92
CA GLU A 50 16.93 -1.38 7.73
C GLU A 50 15.80 -2.20 7.08
N MET A 51 14.55 -1.99 7.50
CA MET A 51 13.40 -2.64 6.88
C MET A 51 13.22 -2.20 5.42
N ALA A 52 13.42 -0.91 5.12
CA ALA A 52 13.37 -0.37 3.76
C ALA A 52 14.46 -0.94 2.86
N LYS A 53 15.66 -1.19 3.41
CA LYS A 53 16.73 -1.89 2.67
C LYS A 53 16.31 -3.31 2.29
N LYS A 54 15.69 -4.06 3.20
CA LYS A 54 15.19 -5.42 2.94
C LYS A 54 14.09 -5.41 1.86
N GLY A 55 13.07 -4.57 2.01
CA GLY A 55 11.97 -4.45 1.04
C GLY A 55 12.43 -3.91 -0.31
N GLY A 56 13.29 -2.89 -0.30
CA GLY A 56 13.88 -2.29 -1.49
C GLY A 56 14.72 -3.28 -2.29
N ALA A 57 15.48 -4.17 -1.65
CA ALA A 57 16.25 -5.21 -2.34
C ALA A 57 15.35 -6.15 -3.16
N VAL A 58 14.26 -6.63 -2.56
CA VAL A 58 13.28 -7.51 -3.23
C VAL A 58 12.63 -6.78 -4.41
N MET A 59 12.22 -5.54 -4.18
CA MET A 59 11.53 -4.74 -5.18
C MET A 59 12.44 -4.33 -6.35
N SER A 60 13.70 -3.97 -6.06
CA SER A 60 14.73 -3.68 -7.05
C SER A 60 14.92 -4.85 -8.02
N HIS A 61 15.09 -6.06 -7.47
CA HIS A 61 15.25 -7.28 -8.27
C HIS A 61 13.99 -7.61 -9.08
N MET A 62 12.80 -7.52 -8.49
CA MET A 62 11.55 -7.92 -9.13
C MET A 62 11.11 -6.98 -10.27
N PHE A 63 11.30 -5.68 -10.06
CA PHE A 63 10.76 -4.63 -10.92
C PHE A 63 11.83 -3.83 -11.67
N GLU A 64 13.10 -4.21 -11.55
CA GLU A 64 14.24 -3.57 -12.22
C GLU A 64 14.35 -2.08 -11.86
N ILE A 65 14.04 -1.76 -10.60
CA ILE A 65 14.16 -0.41 -10.04
C ILE A 65 15.60 -0.25 -9.53
N PRO A 66 16.30 0.86 -9.82
CA PRO A 66 17.58 1.17 -9.20
C PRO A 66 17.49 1.08 -7.67
N MET A 67 18.45 0.40 -7.05
CA MET A 67 18.40 0.05 -5.62
C MET A 67 18.09 1.25 -4.72
N GLU A 68 18.71 2.41 -4.97
CA GLU A 68 18.45 3.64 -4.20
C GLU A 68 16.98 4.07 -4.26
N ASN A 69 16.40 4.11 -5.47
CA ASN A 69 14.99 4.44 -5.68
C ASN A 69 14.08 3.38 -5.03
N ALA A 70 14.47 2.11 -5.09
CA ALA A 70 13.71 1.02 -4.50
C ALA A 70 13.67 1.11 -2.97
N VAL A 71 14.81 1.39 -2.33
CA VAL A 71 14.89 1.60 -0.88
C VAL A 71 14.10 2.84 -0.46
N LYS A 72 14.22 3.94 -1.20
CA LYS A 72 13.46 5.16 -0.92
C LYS A 72 11.95 4.91 -1.00
N PHE A 73 11.47 4.30 -2.08
CA PHE A 73 10.06 3.97 -2.23
C PHE A 73 9.59 2.99 -1.15
N SER A 74 10.39 1.97 -0.83
CA SER A 74 10.08 1.05 0.26
C SER A 74 9.92 1.79 1.59
N LYS A 75 10.82 2.72 1.91
CA LYS A 75 10.71 3.57 3.13
C LYS A 75 9.44 4.41 3.13
N GLU A 76 9.06 4.98 1.99
CA GLU A 76 7.82 5.76 1.86
C GLU A 76 6.57 4.89 2.11
N GLN A 77 6.52 3.67 1.57
CA GLN A 77 5.43 2.72 1.84
C GLN A 77 5.40 2.28 3.31
N LEU A 78 6.55 1.91 3.87
CA LEU A 78 6.68 1.52 5.27
C LEU A 78 6.23 2.65 6.21
N SER A 79 6.54 3.92 5.88
CA SER A 79 6.13 5.08 6.69
C SER A 79 4.60 5.23 6.83
N CYS A 80 3.83 4.50 6.02
CA CYS A 80 2.37 4.49 6.08
C CYS A 80 1.78 3.31 6.87
N LEU A 81 2.61 2.33 7.29
CA LEU A 81 2.14 1.17 8.05
C LEU A 81 2.11 1.48 9.55
N GLU A 82 1.17 0.84 10.25
CA GLU A 82 0.88 1.15 11.66
C GLU A 82 2.11 1.11 12.56
N ARG A 83 2.99 0.11 12.40
CA ARG A 83 4.23 -0.02 13.20
C ARG A 83 5.09 1.24 13.16
N TRP A 84 5.13 1.91 12.01
CA TRP A 84 6.04 3.05 11.77
C TRP A 84 5.34 4.40 11.86
N ALA A 85 4.07 4.45 11.46
CA ALA A 85 3.26 5.67 11.51
C ALA A 85 2.72 5.97 12.91
N GLY A 86 2.64 4.96 13.79
CA GLY A 86 2.03 5.07 15.12
C GLY A 86 0.50 5.23 15.07
N ARG A 87 -0.12 5.07 13.90
CA ARG A 87 -1.56 5.12 13.67
C ARG A 87 -1.92 4.42 12.36
N ALA A 88 -3.18 4.02 12.23
CA ALA A 88 -3.71 3.58 10.95
C ALA A 88 -3.75 4.75 9.94
N ILE A 89 -3.30 4.50 8.71
CA ILE A 89 -3.44 5.40 7.56
C ILE A 89 -4.37 4.75 6.55
N LEU A 90 -5.37 5.51 6.12
CA LEU A 90 -6.30 5.08 5.09
C LEU A 90 -5.69 5.33 3.71
N PHE A 91 -5.95 4.43 2.78
CA PHE A 91 -5.52 4.54 1.40
C PHE A 91 -6.74 4.75 0.52
N CYS A 92 -6.61 5.60 -0.50
CA CYS A 92 -7.67 5.84 -1.46
C CYS A 92 -8.01 4.55 -2.21
N GLU A 93 -9.25 4.06 -2.10
CA GLU A 93 -9.73 2.85 -2.78
C GLU A 93 -9.89 3.03 -4.31
N SER A 94 -9.46 4.17 -4.88
CA SER A 94 -9.39 4.43 -6.32
C SER A 94 -7.96 4.48 -6.85
N CYS A 95 -7.08 5.30 -6.26
CA CYS A 95 -5.69 5.46 -6.75
C CYS A 95 -4.63 4.85 -5.82
N GLY A 96 -5.02 4.40 -4.62
CA GLY A 96 -4.12 3.84 -3.61
C GLY A 96 -3.20 4.87 -2.96
N MET A 97 -3.42 6.17 -3.16
CA MET A 97 -2.66 7.20 -2.45
C MET A 97 -3.02 7.19 -0.94
N PRO A 98 -2.02 7.31 -0.05
CA PRO A 98 -2.27 7.41 1.38
C PRO A 98 -2.93 8.77 1.71
N MET A 99 -4.00 8.74 2.50
CA MET A 99 -4.70 9.91 3.01
C MET A 99 -4.21 10.18 4.44
N LYS A 100 -3.17 11.01 4.55
CA LYS A 100 -2.44 11.24 5.80
C LYS A 100 -3.03 12.40 6.58
N LYS A 101 -3.55 13.42 5.92
CA LYS A 101 -4.09 14.64 6.51
C LYS A 101 -5.51 14.89 6.06
N ASP A 102 -6.19 15.78 6.77
CA ASP A 102 -7.59 16.11 6.53
C ASP A 102 -7.88 16.62 5.12
N GLU A 103 -6.90 17.28 4.50
CA GLU A 103 -6.98 17.85 3.15
C GLU A 103 -6.84 16.78 2.06
N ASP A 104 -6.32 15.59 2.39
CA ASP A 104 -6.15 14.52 1.43
C ASP A 104 -7.48 13.83 1.10
N PHE A 105 -8.50 13.97 1.95
CA PHE A 105 -9.77 13.26 1.84
C PHE A 105 -10.73 13.94 0.86
N GLY A 106 -11.39 13.13 0.03
CA GLY A 106 -12.50 13.56 -0.81
C GLY A 106 -13.73 13.95 0.01
N ARG A 107 -14.76 14.45 -0.65
CA ARG A 107 -16.00 14.89 0.03
C ARG A 107 -17.23 14.15 -0.46
N GLU A 108 -18.07 13.76 0.50
CA GLU A 108 -19.43 13.26 0.27
C GLU A 108 -20.38 14.41 -0.14
N LYS A 109 -21.61 14.09 -0.58
CA LYS A 109 -22.60 15.11 -1.00
C LYS A 109 -22.97 16.09 0.13
N ASP A 110 -22.93 15.62 1.37
CA ASP A 110 -23.21 16.44 2.56
C ASP A 110 -21.99 17.29 3.01
N GLY A 111 -20.88 17.23 2.27
CA GLY A 111 -19.64 17.94 2.56
C GLY A 111 -18.73 17.26 3.57
N SER A 112 -19.17 16.16 4.20
CA SER A 112 -18.33 15.34 5.08
C SER A 112 -17.18 14.69 4.32
N LYS A 113 -16.13 14.29 5.04
CA LYS A 113 -14.95 13.64 4.42
C LYS A 113 -15.27 12.20 4.05
N SER A 114 -14.90 11.81 2.84
CA SER A 114 -14.92 10.40 2.45
C SER A 114 -13.85 9.63 3.21
N ARG A 115 -14.19 8.48 3.77
CA ARG A 115 -13.22 7.57 4.40
C ARG A 115 -12.54 6.62 3.41
N LYS A 116 -12.96 6.65 2.15
CA LYS A 116 -12.52 5.71 1.12
C LYS A 116 -11.70 6.36 0.02
N TYR A 117 -11.96 7.61 -0.32
CA TYR A 117 -11.40 8.22 -1.51
C TYR A 117 -10.71 9.55 -1.21
N CYS A 118 -9.61 9.81 -1.91
CA CYS A 118 -8.89 11.07 -1.79
C CYS A 118 -9.55 12.19 -2.59
N ILE A 119 -9.12 13.42 -2.31
CA ILE A 119 -9.63 14.66 -2.91
C ILE A 119 -9.46 14.71 -4.45
N PHE A 120 -8.48 14.01 -5.00
CA PHE A 120 -8.26 13.96 -6.45
C PHE A 120 -9.20 13.00 -7.17
N CYS A 121 -9.63 11.94 -6.49
CA CYS A 121 -10.48 10.91 -7.10
C CYS A 121 -11.97 11.14 -6.86
N TYR A 122 -12.36 11.80 -5.76
CA TYR A 122 -13.76 11.87 -5.34
C TYR A 122 -14.13 13.21 -4.71
N GLN A 123 -15.13 13.89 -5.28
CA GLN A 123 -15.59 15.19 -4.82
C GLN A 123 -17.12 15.27 -4.93
N ASN A 124 -17.74 15.92 -3.95
CA ASN A 124 -19.19 16.15 -3.91
C ASN A 124 -20.02 14.86 -4.13
N GLY A 125 -19.58 13.76 -3.54
CA GLY A 125 -20.27 12.48 -3.65
C GLY A 125 -20.16 11.76 -5.00
N ALA A 126 -19.22 12.14 -5.86
CA ALA A 126 -18.99 11.52 -7.16
C ALA A 126 -17.50 11.40 -7.50
N PHE A 127 -17.16 10.40 -8.33
CA PHE A 127 -15.81 10.32 -8.90
C PHE A 127 -15.56 11.47 -9.87
N THR A 128 -14.34 12.01 -9.86
CA THR A 128 -13.91 13.07 -10.78
C THR A 128 -13.79 12.59 -12.23
N GLU A 129 -13.55 11.28 -12.41
CA GLU A 129 -13.51 10.59 -13.69
C GLU A 129 -14.38 9.32 -13.59
N PRO A 130 -15.71 9.41 -13.72
CA PRO A 130 -16.61 8.28 -13.46
C PRO A 130 -16.45 7.15 -14.49
N ASP A 131 -16.17 7.48 -15.75
CA ASP A 131 -16.06 6.51 -16.85
C ASP A 131 -14.65 5.91 -16.99
N LEU A 132 -13.70 6.33 -16.16
CA LEU A 132 -12.33 5.80 -16.19
C LEU A 132 -12.34 4.32 -15.82
N THR A 133 -11.91 3.49 -16.77
CA THR A 133 -11.72 2.04 -16.58
C THR A 133 -10.40 1.73 -15.87
N LYS A 134 -10.26 0.50 -15.35
CA LYS A 134 -9.01 0.07 -14.70
C LYS A 134 -7.85 0.07 -15.69
N GLU A 135 -8.10 -0.38 -16.92
CA GLU A 135 -7.11 -0.47 -17.99
C GLU A 135 -6.60 0.93 -18.37
N GLU A 136 -7.49 1.90 -18.51
CA GLU A 136 -7.13 3.30 -18.73
C GLU A 136 -6.39 3.89 -17.53
N ALA A 137 -6.79 3.57 -16.30
CA ALA A 137 -6.08 4.00 -15.09
C ALA A 137 -4.65 3.46 -15.04
N VAL A 138 -4.41 2.20 -15.45
CA VAL A 138 -3.05 1.65 -15.59
C VAL A 138 -2.23 2.46 -16.59
N LEU A 139 -2.80 2.75 -17.77
CA LEU A 139 -2.13 3.55 -18.80
C LEU A 139 -1.82 4.98 -18.33
N LYS A 140 -2.67 5.55 -17.47
CA LYS A 140 -2.50 6.89 -16.89
C LYS A 140 -1.42 6.92 -15.80
N TYR A 141 -1.41 5.95 -14.87
CA TYR A 141 -0.55 5.99 -13.69
C TYR A 141 0.82 5.34 -13.90
N ALA A 142 0.93 4.30 -14.74
CA ALA A 142 2.19 3.60 -14.97
C ALA A 142 3.33 4.50 -15.48
N PRO A 143 3.12 5.47 -16.39
CA PRO A 143 4.18 6.40 -16.81
C PRO A 143 4.71 7.28 -15.67
N MET A 144 3.84 7.69 -14.75
CA MET A 144 4.24 8.49 -13.57
C MET A 144 5.12 7.64 -12.64
N MET A 145 4.71 6.39 -12.38
CA MET A 145 5.48 5.44 -11.58
C MET A 145 6.84 5.12 -12.22
N ALA A 146 6.84 4.81 -13.53
CA ALA A 146 8.03 4.50 -14.30
C ALA A 146 9.08 5.62 -14.21
N ARG A 147 8.64 6.88 -14.38
CA ARG A 147 9.51 8.05 -14.25
C ARG A 147 9.99 8.25 -12.82
N HIS A 148 9.10 8.15 -11.84
CA HIS A 148 9.44 8.40 -10.44
C HIS A 148 10.46 7.38 -9.89
N LEU A 149 10.30 6.11 -10.25
CA LEU A 149 11.16 5.03 -9.79
C LEU A 149 12.33 4.75 -10.73
N ASN A 150 12.35 5.34 -11.92
CA ASN A 150 13.30 5.02 -12.99
C ASN A 150 13.28 3.52 -13.33
N MET A 151 12.11 3.00 -13.64
CA MET A 151 11.89 1.58 -13.97
C MET A 151 11.27 1.41 -15.37
N PRO A 152 11.38 0.22 -15.98
CA PRO A 152 10.75 -0.04 -17.28
C PRO A 152 9.23 0.15 -17.22
N LEU A 153 8.66 0.80 -18.25
CA LEU A 153 7.22 1.09 -18.30
C LEU A 153 6.37 -0.17 -18.19
N GLU A 154 6.77 -1.27 -18.81
CA GLU A 154 6.04 -2.54 -18.73
C GLU A 154 6.01 -3.11 -17.31
N LYS A 155 7.12 -3.00 -16.56
CA LYS A 155 7.16 -3.38 -15.14
C LYS A 155 6.27 -2.46 -14.30
N ALA A 156 6.20 -1.17 -14.64
CA ALA A 156 5.33 -0.22 -13.96
C ALA A 156 3.85 -0.53 -14.22
N LYS A 157 3.48 -0.91 -15.45
CA LYS A 157 2.11 -1.36 -15.78
C LYS A 157 1.73 -2.61 -14.97
N LEU A 158 2.63 -3.58 -14.85
CA LEU A 158 2.41 -4.78 -14.04
C LEU A 158 2.19 -4.41 -12.56
N MET A 159 3.07 -3.57 -12.00
CA MET A 159 2.98 -3.12 -10.60
C MET A 159 1.66 -2.37 -10.34
N VAL A 160 1.34 -1.37 -11.17
CA VAL A 160 0.13 -0.56 -11.05
C VAL A 160 -1.11 -1.42 -11.24
N GLY A 161 -1.18 -2.24 -12.29
CA GLY A 161 -2.35 -3.09 -12.56
C GLY A 161 -2.62 -4.10 -11.45
N SER A 162 -1.56 -4.69 -10.89
CA SER A 162 -1.66 -5.60 -9.74
C SER A 162 -2.19 -4.87 -8.51
N TYR A 163 -1.67 -3.68 -8.22
CA TYR A 163 -2.10 -2.89 -7.08
C TYR A 163 -3.53 -2.35 -7.23
N LEU A 164 -3.92 -1.82 -8.39
CA LEU A 164 -5.28 -1.36 -8.66
C LEU A 164 -6.29 -2.50 -8.48
N SER A 165 -5.97 -3.74 -8.87
CA SER A 165 -6.85 -4.89 -8.67
C SER A 165 -7.12 -5.22 -7.19
N THR A 166 -6.39 -4.60 -6.25
CA THR A 166 -6.65 -4.72 -4.80
C THR A 166 -7.58 -3.65 -4.24
N LEU A 167 -7.85 -2.56 -4.99
CA LEU A 167 -8.59 -1.41 -4.50
C LEU A 167 -10.08 -1.50 -4.82
N GLY A 168 -10.92 -1.04 -3.89
CA GLY A 168 -12.37 -1.23 -3.96
C GLY A 168 -13.07 -0.66 -5.20
N ARG A 169 -12.54 0.39 -5.84
CA ARG A 169 -13.11 0.92 -7.09
C ARG A 169 -13.04 -0.08 -8.25
N TRP A 170 -12.04 -0.95 -8.25
CA TRP A 170 -11.71 -1.82 -9.38
C TRP A 170 -11.98 -3.30 -9.10
N GLN A 171 -12.59 -3.59 -7.95
CA GLN A 171 -13.08 -4.90 -7.56
C GLN A 171 -14.58 -4.92 -7.83
N GLU A 172 -14.96 -5.48 -8.99
CA GLU A 172 -16.35 -5.88 -9.27
C GLU A 172 -16.77 -7.05 -8.37
#